data_AF-A0A7S0NZR2-F1
#
_entry.id   AF-A0A7S0NZR2-F1
#
_cell.length_a   1.000
_cell.length_b   1.000
_cell.length_c   1.000
_cell.angle_alpha   90.00
_cell.angle_beta   90.00
_cell.angle_gamma   90.00
#
_symmetry.space_group_name_H-M   'P 1'
#
loop_
_entity.id
_entity.type
_entity.pdbx_description
1 polymer ?
#
loop_
_entity_poly.entity_id
_entity_poly.type
_entity_poly.pdbx_seq_one_letter_code
_entity_poly.pdbx_strand_id
1 'polypeptide(L)'
;GGGGGLVVEKCKFLQQSNCKGMCLNSCKLPAQQLFEELGLSLRVIPNFETQECQWSFGEEAPPVAEDPTWPKGCVIGCTSRERMKQLQQGETSVVRACE
;
A
#
# COMPACT_ATOMS: atom_id res chain seq x y z
N GLY A 1 11.10 -9.12 22.78
CA GLY A 1 10.93 -7.68 23.04
C GLY A 1 9.68 -7.24 22.32
N GLY A 2 8.69 -6.70 23.02
CA GLY A 2 7.45 -6.24 22.39
C GLY A 2 7.72 -4.94 21.65
N GLY A 3 7.81 -5.02 20.32
CA GLY A 3 7.88 -3.85 19.46
C GLY A 3 6.63 -2.97 19.65
N GLY A 4 6.81 -1.65 19.70
CA GLY A 4 5.70 -0.71 19.79
C GLY A 4 4.84 -0.77 18.51
N GLY A 5 3.53 -0.53 18.67
CA GLY A 5 2.59 -0.44 17.55
C GLY A 5 1.87 0.91 17.52
N LEU A 6 1.60 1.42 16.32
CA LEU A 6 0.77 2.60 16.08
C LEU A 6 -0.42 2.21 15.21
N VAL A 7 -1.63 2.58 15.62
CA VAL A 7 -2.82 2.46 14.78
C VAL A 7 -3.23 3.86 14.34
N VAL A 8 -3.24 4.07 13.03
CA VAL A 8 -3.74 5.30 12.39
C VAL A 8 -5.22 5.08 12.08
N GLU A 9 -6.10 5.65 12.90
CA GLU A 9 -7.57 5.50 12.76
C GLU A 9 -8.11 6.04 11.42
N LYS A 10 -7.49 7.10 10.91
CA LYS A 10 -7.87 7.71 9.62
C LYS A 10 -6.63 7.90 8.76
N CYS A 11 -6.30 6.89 7.97
CA CYS A 11 -5.12 6.96 7.10
C CYS A 11 -5.36 7.95 5.95
N LYS A 12 -4.79 9.15 6.05
CA LYS A 12 -4.92 10.22 5.05
C LYS A 12 -4.61 9.74 3.64
N PHE A 13 -3.62 8.86 3.48
CA PHE A 13 -3.24 8.35 2.18
C PHE A 13 -4.35 7.49 1.56
N LEU A 14 -4.93 6.57 2.34
CA LEU A 14 -6.06 5.74 1.92
C LEU A 14 -7.30 6.60 1.60
N GLN A 15 -7.61 7.57 2.46
CA GLN A 15 -8.74 8.48 2.30
C GLN A 15 -8.66 9.31 1.02
N GLN A 16 -7.49 9.87 0.72
CA GLN A 16 -7.31 10.77 -0.42
C GLN A 16 -7.14 10.04 -1.74
N SER A 17 -6.41 8.92 -1.74
CA SER A 17 -6.19 8.15 -2.97
C SER A 17 -7.39 7.30 -3.33
N ASN A 18 -8.13 6.82 -2.33
CA ASN A 18 -9.15 5.79 -2.44
C ASN A 18 -8.71 4.65 -3.38
N CYS A 19 -7.43 4.26 -3.31
CA CYS A 19 -6.85 3.27 -4.19
C CYS A 19 -5.85 2.34 -3.48
N LYS A 20 -6.15 1.04 -3.44
CA LYS A 20 -5.29 -0.04 -2.94
C LYS A 20 -3.89 0.02 -3.54
N GLY A 21 -3.81 0.09 -4.87
CA GLY A 21 -2.53 0.12 -5.58
C GLY A 21 -1.64 1.29 -5.16
N MET A 22 -2.21 2.48 -5.00
CA MET A 22 -1.45 3.63 -4.49
C MET A 22 -1.05 3.44 -3.03
N CYS A 23 -1.96 3.00 -2.16
CA CYS A 23 -1.64 2.76 -0.76
C CYS A 23 -0.47 1.78 -0.60
N LEU A 24 -0.51 0.68 -1.34
CA LEU A 24 0.50 -0.37 -1.26
C LEU A 24 1.86 0.09 -1.83
N ASN A 25 1.86 0.72 -3.01
CA ASN A 25 3.10 1.05 -3.72
C ASN A 25 3.70 2.41 -3.36
N SER A 26 2.92 3.32 -2.78
CA SER A 26 3.40 4.68 -2.44
C SER A 26 3.49 4.94 -0.95
N CYS A 27 2.81 4.15 -0.11
CA CYS A 27 2.88 4.29 1.34
C CYS A 27 3.46 3.03 2.01
N LYS A 28 2.83 1.86 1.86
CA LYS A 28 3.25 0.62 2.55
C LYS A 28 4.66 0.19 2.18
N LEU A 29 4.91 -0.14 0.91
CA LEU A 29 6.21 -0.66 0.47
C LEU A 29 7.36 0.33 0.76
N PRO A 30 7.26 1.61 0.37
CA PRO A 30 8.34 2.56 0.64
C PRO A 30 8.61 2.76 2.13
N ALA A 31 7.57 2.74 2.98
CA ALA A 31 7.77 2.84 4.43
C ALA A 31 8.53 1.62 4.98
N GLN A 32 8.13 0.41 4.62
CA GLN A 32 8.81 -0.80 5.09
C GLN A 32 10.27 -0.84 4.62
N GLN A 33 10.53 -0.49 3.36
CA GLN A 33 11.89 -0.43 2.80
C GLN A 33 12.75 0.64 3.49
N LEU A 34 12.21 1.84 3.71
CA LEU A 34 12.93 2.90 4.40
C LEU A 34 13.37 2.47 5.81
N PHE A 35 12.46 1.85 6.56
CA PHE A 35 12.77 1.42 7.91
C PHE A 35 13.78 0.25 7.93
N GLU A 36 13.68 -0.67 6.97
CA GLU A 36 14.67 -1.72 6.77
C GLU A 36 16.07 -1.15 6.47
N GLU A 37 16.18 -0.14 5.59
CA GLU A 37 17.43 0.58 5.31
C GLU A 37 18.02 1.27 6.56
N LEU A 38 17.15 1.71 7.47
CA LEU A 38 17.54 2.29 8.76
C LEU A 38 17.87 1.23 9.83
N GLY A 39 17.78 -0.06 9.50
CA GLY A 39 18.08 -1.16 10.40
C GLY A 39 16.97 -1.49 11.39
N LEU A 40 15.73 -1.08 11.12
CA LEU A 40 14.55 -1.38 11.94
C LEU A 40 13.47 -2.07 11.11
N SER A 41 13.07 -3.28 11.48
CA SER A 41 11.95 -3.94 10.82
C SER A 41 10.65 -3.16 11.05
N LEU A 42 9.84 -3.00 10.01
CA LEU A 42 8.52 -2.38 10.11
C LEU A 42 7.54 -3.23 9.31
N ARG A 43 6.41 -3.58 9.93
CA ARG A 43 5.26 -4.19 9.25
C ARG A 43 4.11 -3.20 9.23
N VAL A 44 3.58 -2.93 8.03
CA VAL A 44 2.44 -2.03 7.84
C VAL A 44 1.23 -2.82 7.33
N ILE A 45 0.10 -2.73 8.03
CA ILE A 45 -1.12 -3.48 7.75
C ILE A 45 -2.26 -2.48 7.52
N PRO A 46 -2.64 -2.21 6.26
CA PRO A 46 -3.78 -1.37 5.94
C PRO A 46 -5.11 -2.13 6.10
N ASN A 47 -6.13 -1.47 6.63
CA ASN A 47 -7.51 -1.91 6.55
C ASN A 47 -8.25 -1.07 5.51
N PHE A 48 -8.60 -1.66 4.38
CA PHE A 48 -9.26 -0.96 3.27
C PHE A 48 -10.75 -0.72 3.49
N GLU A 49 -11.38 -1.42 4.44
CA GLU A 49 -12.79 -1.26 4.77
C GLU A 49 -13.00 -0.13 5.78
N THR A 50 -12.21 -0.12 6.86
CA THR A 50 -12.27 0.92 7.90
C THR A 50 -11.39 2.13 7.59
N GLN A 51 -10.50 2.01 6.59
CA GLN A 51 -9.52 3.03 6.19
C GLN A 51 -8.48 3.34 7.30
N GLU A 52 -8.28 2.40 8.20
CA GLU A 52 -7.26 2.40 9.24
C GLU A 52 -5.93 1.85 8.71
N CYS A 53 -4.82 2.14 9.39
CA CYS A 53 -3.53 1.58 9.06
C CYS A 53 -2.71 1.28 10.32
N GLN A 54 -2.36 0.01 10.53
CA GLN A 54 -1.55 -0.44 11.66
C GLN A 54 -0.07 -0.52 11.28
N TRP A 55 0.78 -0.01 12.14
CA TRP A 55 2.23 0.01 12.01
C TRP A 55 2.82 -0.73 13.20
N SER A 56 3.52 -1.85 12.94
CA SER A 56 4.22 -2.64 13.95
C SER A 56 5.72 -2.47 13.77
N PHE A 57 6.37 -1.77 14.72
CA PHE A 57 7.82 -1.56 14.70
C PHE A 57 8.54 -2.76 15.29
N GLY A 58 9.68 -3.13 14.73
CA GLY A 58 10.45 -4.33 15.10
C GLY A 58 9.84 -5.65 14.61
N GLU A 59 8.82 -5.60 13.76
CA GLU A 59 8.18 -6.77 13.16
C GLU A 59 8.59 -6.90 11.69
N GLU A 60 9.05 -8.08 11.29
CA GLU A 60 9.46 -8.36 9.92
C GLU A 60 8.25 -8.43 9.00
N ALA A 61 8.30 -7.68 7.91
CA ALA A 61 7.26 -7.72 6.90
C ALA A 61 7.43 -8.97 6.02
N PRO A 62 6.35 -9.74 5.76
CA PRO A 62 6.43 -10.86 4.85
C PRO A 62 6.72 -10.39 3.41
N PRO A 63 7.28 -11.27 2.54
CA PRO A 63 7.36 -11.01 1.12
C PRO A 63 5.99 -10.70 0.51
N VAL A 64 5.96 -9.81 -0.49
CA VAL A 64 4.70 -9.37 -1.14
C VAL A 64 3.83 -10.52 -1.63
N ALA A 65 4.45 -11.57 -2.16
CA ALA A 65 3.74 -12.76 -2.66
C ALA A 65 3.00 -13.54 -1.57
N GLU A 66 3.44 -13.41 -0.32
CA GLU A 66 2.94 -14.14 0.84
C GLU A 66 2.18 -13.24 1.83
N ASP A 67 2.10 -11.94 1.54
CA ASP A 67 1.45 -10.97 2.42
C ASP A 67 -0.08 -11.05 2.32
N PRO A 68 -0.80 -11.52 3.36
CA PRO A 68 -2.26 -11.63 3.32
C PRO A 68 -2.95 -10.26 3.28
N THR A 69 -2.23 -9.20 3.65
CA THR A 69 -2.72 -7.81 3.61
C THR A 69 -2.52 -7.18 2.24
N TRP A 70 -2.02 -7.95 1.27
CA TRP A 70 -1.94 -7.59 -0.14
C TRP A 70 -3.22 -8.02 -0.86
N PRO A 71 -4.27 -7.17 -0.91
CA PRO A 71 -5.53 -7.54 -1.54
C PRO A 71 -5.36 -7.76 -3.04
N LYS A 72 -6.06 -8.77 -3.55
CA LYS A 72 -6.30 -8.94 -4.99
C LYS A 72 -7.40 -7.95 -5.43
N GLY A 73 -7.25 -7.37 -6.61
CA GLY A 73 -8.20 -6.43 -7.20
C GLY A 73 -8.17 -4.99 -6.68
N CYS A 74 -8.99 -4.13 -7.29
CA CYS A 74 -9.07 -2.69 -6.98
C CYS A 74 -10.09 -2.38 -5.85
N VAL A 75 -10.07 -1.16 -5.32
CA VAL A 75 -11.17 -0.61 -4.48
C VAL A 75 -12.15 0.15 -5.35
N ILE A 76 -13.41 0.17 -4.91
CA ILE A 76 -14.48 0.97 -5.51
C ILE A 76 -14.11 2.45 -5.35
N GLY A 77 -13.95 3.14 -6.47
CA GLY A 77 -13.55 4.56 -6.51
C GLY A 77 -12.05 4.82 -6.66
N CYS A 78 -11.21 3.80 -6.90
CA CYS A 78 -9.86 4.04 -7.40
C CYS A 78 -9.90 4.56 -8.84
N THR A 79 -9.60 5.85 -9.04
CA THR A 79 -9.56 6.48 -10.38
C THR A 79 -8.20 6.35 -11.05
N SER A 80 -7.25 5.65 -10.42
CA SER A 80 -5.90 5.48 -10.98
C SER A 80 -5.95 4.79 -12.34
N ARG A 81 -6.89 3.86 -12.57
CA ARG A 81 -7.02 3.19 -13.87
C ARG A 81 -7.46 4.16 -14.97
N GLU A 82 -8.45 5.00 -14.72
CA GLU A 82 -8.95 6.03 -15.64
C GLU A 82 -7.85 7.05 -15.94
N ARG A 83 -7.12 7.48 -14.91
CA ARG A 83 -5.99 8.41 -15.06
C ARG A 83 -4.84 7.80 -15.86
N MET A 84 -4.52 6.52 -15.64
CA MET A 84 -3.52 5.81 -16.42
C MET A 84 -3.98 5.62 -17.88
N LYS A 85 -5.27 5.33 -18.12
CA LYS A 85 -5.83 5.29 -19.49
C LYS A 85 -5.67 6.62 -20.23
N GLN A 86 -5.83 7.76 -19.56
CA GLN A 86 -5.64 9.08 -20.16
C GLN A 86 -4.17 9.35 -20.51
N LEU A 87 -3.23 8.89 -19.67
CA LEU A 87 -1.79 9.03 -19.93
C LEU A 87 -1.32 8.08 -21.07
N GLN A 88 -1.92 6.89 -21.17
CA GLN A 88 -1.61 5.90 -22.21
C GLN A 88 -2.13 6.27 -23.60
N GLN A 89 -3.01 7.28 -23.73
CA GLN A 89 -3.46 7.78 -25.03
C GLN A 89 -2.35 8.53 -25.80
N GLY A 90 -1.14 8.65 -25.25
CA GLY A 90 0.01 9.29 -25.88
C GLY A 90 1.23 8.40 -26.17
N GLU A 91 1.38 7.19 -25.60
CA GLU A 91 2.60 6.39 -25.83
C GLU A 91 2.39 4.89 -25.59
N THR A 92 2.78 4.08 -26.58
CA THR A 92 2.70 2.62 -26.58
C THR A 92 3.65 2.02 -25.55
N SER A 93 3.18 1.54 -24.39
CA SER A 93 4.01 0.65 -23.54
C SER A 93 3.27 -0.23 -22.51
N VAL A 94 3.35 -1.54 -22.75
CA VAL A 94 3.53 -2.76 -21.90
C VAL A 94 3.09 -2.81 -20.42
N VAL A 95 2.25 -1.93 -19.87
CA VAL A 95 1.74 -2.13 -18.50
C VAL A 95 0.51 -3.04 -18.50
N ARG A 96 0.69 -4.29 -18.05
CA ARG A 96 -0.41 -5.25 -17.82
C ARG A 96 -1.38 -4.65 -16.80
N ALA A 97 -2.63 -4.51 -17.21
CA ALA A 97 -3.73 -4.16 -16.32
C ALA A 97 -3.82 -5.22 -15.21
N CYS A 98 -4.07 -4.77 -13.98
CA CYS A 98 -4.39 -5.66 -12.87
C CYS A 98 -5.62 -6.51 -13.24
N GLU A 99 -5.41 -7.83 -13.33
CA GLU A 99 -6.47 -8.84 -13.35
C GLU A 99 -7.04 -9.02 -11.93
#